data_AF-A0A101J0S1-F1
#
_entry.id   AF-A0A101J0S1-F1
#
_cell.length_a   1.000
_cell.length_b   1.000
_cell.length_c   1.000
_cell.angle_alpha   90.00
_cell.angle_beta   90.00
_cell.angle_gamma   90.00
#
_symmetry.space_group_name_H-M   'P 1'
#
loop_
_entity.id
_entity.type
_entity.pdbx_description
1 polymer ?
#
loop_
_entity_poly.entity_id
_entity_poly.type
_entity_poly.pdbx_seq_one_letter_code
_entity_poly.pdbx_strand_id
1 'polypeptide(L)'
;MRFLLMCSSSFKEYALLCFFYRDAVKSHYSQSTKWTETYLPAVCDCLFSRWIHCGSLRVFFDILLYCADTTIIFICVTGVYTMRVFFIGFGQAGGKIVDMFLAHDKKLQDGSFRGIAVNSARTDLLGLQNIDMKDRLLIGQTVVKGHGVGTDNVTGAKITADEIDTIINAIDTRGTHDIDAFIVVAGLGGGTGSGGTPVLCRHLKRIYREPVYALAMIPAPEEGRLYSYNAARSLATLVNEADNTFVFDNSAWKEEGESVKSAYDRLNEELVRRFGVLFRAGEVGQFGIGEMVVDSSEIINTLRGGGISTIGYAISDVITKTKPKKSFFSGFGKKEKDDSALTGEDKSAKIIGLVRRAMLGRLTLPCDYTTAERALVLVAGPPNELDRKGVEKSKSWVEENIAGIEVRGGDYPVGSNYIAAVVLLSTIGKAPRISELLEEAKETKQDVVRSSDRTSNLFEDSIDPLFE
;
A
#
# COMPACT_ATOMS: atom_id res chain seq x y z
N MET A 1 34.09 -26.88 14.85
CA MET A 1 32.89 -27.74 14.84
C MET A 1 31.83 -27.10 13.94
N ARG A 2 31.48 -27.77 12.82
CA ARG A 2 30.26 -27.47 12.06
C ARG A 2 29.07 -27.92 12.92
N PHE A 3 28.08 -27.05 13.16
CA PHE A 3 26.80 -27.48 13.74
C PHE A 3 25.69 -27.29 12.69
N LEU A 4 25.15 -28.41 12.24
CA LEU A 4 23.90 -28.52 11.48
C LEU A 4 22.75 -28.07 12.39
N LEU A 5 21.92 -27.14 11.92
CA LEU A 5 20.63 -26.83 12.52
C LEU A 5 19.59 -27.77 11.91
N MET A 6 19.17 -28.79 12.66
CA MET A 6 17.92 -29.50 12.39
C MET A 6 16.76 -28.69 12.98
N CYS A 7 15.79 -28.36 12.14
CA CYS A 7 14.59 -27.62 12.51
C CYS A 7 13.55 -28.62 13.05
N SER A 8 13.26 -28.53 14.35
CA SER A 8 12.23 -29.31 15.05
C SER A 8 11.25 -28.34 15.72
N SER A 9 9.96 -28.58 15.47
CA SER A 9 8.84 -27.72 15.83
C SER A 9 8.42 -27.89 17.29
N SER A 10 9.05 -27.16 18.23
CA SER A 10 8.40 -26.87 19.51
C SER A 10 9.09 -25.77 20.32
N PHE A 11 8.27 -24.90 20.91
CA PHE A 11 8.63 -23.74 21.74
C PHE A 11 9.49 -24.09 22.99
N LYS A 12 9.61 -25.38 23.35
CA LYS A 12 10.33 -25.85 24.54
C LYS A 12 11.85 -25.97 24.37
N GLU A 13 12.39 -26.00 23.16
CA GLU A 13 13.85 -26.19 22.93
C GLU A 13 14.65 -24.87 22.96
N TYR A 14 14.00 -23.72 22.76
CA TYR A 14 14.67 -22.40 22.81
C TYR A 14 15.18 -22.02 24.20
N ALA A 15 14.54 -22.51 25.26
CA ALA A 15 15.02 -22.35 26.63
C ALA A 15 16.32 -23.15 26.90
N LEU A 16 16.56 -24.24 26.16
CA LEU A 16 17.75 -25.08 26.30
C LEU A 16 18.99 -24.41 25.67
N LEU A 17 18.82 -23.69 24.56
CA LEU A 17 19.91 -22.98 23.89
C LEU A 17 20.48 -21.84 24.75
N CYS A 18 19.61 -21.15 25.50
CA CYS A 18 20.01 -20.13 26.48
C CYS A 18 20.71 -20.73 27.71
N PHE A 19 20.38 -21.97 28.09
CA PHE A 19 21.04 -22.66 29.20
C PHE A 19 22.47 -23.10 28.85
N PHE A 20 22.70 -23.60 27.63
CA PHE A 20 24.03 -24.00 27.17
C PHE A 20 25.03 -22.84 27.07
N TYR A 21 24.56 -21.63 26.73
CA TYR A 21 25.42 -20.44 26.73
C TYR A 21 25.83 -19.99 28.14
N ARG A 22 24.97 -20.24 29.16
CA ARG A 22 25.27 -19.93 30.57
C ARG A 22 26.44 -20.77 31.11
N ASP A 23 26.54 -22.04 30.70
CA ASP A 23 27.63 -22.93 31.13
C ASP A 23 28.92 -22.72 30.34
N ALA A 24 28.83 -22.35 29.05
CA ALA A 24 30.00 -21.97 28.27
C ALA A 24 30.71 -20.74 28.85
N VAL A 25 29.95 -19.72 29.28
CA VAL A 25 30.49 -18.50 29.91
C VAL A 25 31.05 -18.76 31.32
N LYS A 26 30.46 -19.69 32.09
CA LYS A 26 31.02 -20.10 33.40
C LYS A 26 32.33 -20.88 33.29
N SER A 27 32.56 -21.59 32.18
CA SER A 27 33.78 -22.40 32.00
C SER A 27 35.03 -21.61 31.60
N HIS A 28 34.91 -20.32 31.28
CA HIS A 28 36.02 -19.47 30.80
C HIS A 28 36.47 -18.36 31.77
N TYR A 29 35.90 -18.29 32.97
CA TYR A 29 36.33 -17.36 34.03
C TYR A 29 36.91 -18.12 35.22
N SER A 30 38.07 -18.73 35.01
CA SER A 30 38.91 -19.30 36.06
C SER A 30 40.37 -19.17 35.63
N GLN A 31 40.90 -17.96 35.57
CA GLN A 31 42.33 -17.72 35.77
C GLN A 31 42.61 -16.24 36.08
N SER A 32 43.45 -16.07 37.09
CA SER A 32 43.84 -14.86 37.78
C SER A 32 44.58 -13.81 36.92
N THR A 33 44.33 -12.52 37.15
CA THR A 33 45.38 -11.54 37.51
C THR A 33 44.78 -10.22 38.00
N LYS A 34 45.36 -9.68 39.08
CA LYS A 34 45.04 -8.40 39.72
C LYS A 34 45.20 -7.24 38.75
N TRP A 35 44.19 -6.38 38.63
CA TRP A 35 44.38 -4.95 38.39
C TRP A 35 43.48 -4.16 39.35
N THR A 36 44.11 -3.19 39.99
CA THR A 36 43.66 -2.32 41.07
C THR A 36 42.47 -1.43 40.69
N GLU A 37 41.68 -1.10 41.70
CA GLU A 37 40.69 -0.01 41.73
C GLU A 37 41.19 1.23 40.98
N THR A 38 40.41 1.74 40.01
CA THR A 38 39.95 3.13 39.87
C THR A 38 39.12 3.23 38.57
N TYR A 39 37.98 3.94 38.62
CA TYR A 39 37.05 4.38 37.57
C TYR A 39 35.68 3.66 37.44
N LEU A 40 34.67 4.49 37.68
CA LEU A 40 33.22 4.38 37.45
C LEU A 40 32.85 4.04 35.98
N PRO A 41 31.57 3.71 35.67
CA PRO A 41 31.20 2.60 34.80
C PRO A 41 31.34 2.91 33.30
N ALA A 42 31.98 2.00 32.57
CA ALA A 42 31.87 1.92 31.13
C ALA A 42 30.57 1.17 30.78
N VAL A 43 29.61 1.89 30.20
CA VAL A 43 28.53 1.33 29.40
C VAL A 43 29.16 0.47 28.31
N CYS A 44 28.92 -0.84 28.33
CA CYS A 44 29.31 -1.72 27.22
C CYS A 44 28.26 -1.60 26.11
N ASP A 45 28.48 -0.69 25.18
CA ASP A 45 27.81 -0.69 23.88
C ASP A 45 28.24 -1.94 23.09
N CYS A 46 27.35 -2.93 23.01
CA CYS A 46 27.42 -4.01 22.04
C CYS A 46 26.02 -4.31 21.50
N LEU A 47 25.58 -3.51 20.54
CA LEU A 47 24.43 -3.81 19.68
C LEU A 47 24.84 -4.93 18.70
N PHE A 48 24.46 -6.17 19.00
CA PHE A 48 24.45 -7.23 17.99
C PHE A 48 23.10 -7.21 17.28
N SER A 49 23.02 -6.52 16.13
CA SER A 49 21.88 -6.60 15.23
C SER A 49 22.11 -7.74 14.24
N ARG A 50 21.27 -8.79 14.29
CA ARG A 50 21.34 -9.90 13.33
C ARG A 50 19.95 -10.42 13.00
N TRP A 51 19.67 -10.55 11.70
CA TRP A 51 18.48 -11.23 11.20
C TRP A 51 18.62 -12.75 11.40
N ILE A 52 17.65 -13.39 12.04
CA ILE A 52 17.54 -14.85 12.09
C ILE A 52 16.26 -15.26 11.35
N HIS A 53 16.39 -16.14 10.36
CA HIS A 53 15.25 -16.72 9.65
C HIS A 53 14.71 -17.91 10.43
N CYS A 54 13.43 -17.85 10.82
CA CYS A 54 12.71 -18.96 11.42
C CYS A 54 11.44 -19.24 10.60
N GLY A 55 11.54 -20.12 9.60
CA GLY A 55 10.46 -20.37 8.64
C GLY A 55 10.15 -19.13 7.79
N SER A 56 8.86 -18.77 7.68
CA SER A 56 8.36 -17.61 6.92
C SER A 56 8.34 -16.29 7.69
N LEU A 57 8.72 -16.26 8.97
CA LEU A 57 8.80 -15.03 9.76
C LEU A 57 10.22 -14.43 9.72
N ARG A 58 10.29 -13.13 9.48
CA ARG A 58 11.49 -12.30 9.70
C ARG A 58 11.37 -11.68 11.09
N VAL A 59 12.19 -12.14 12.03
CA VAL A 59 12.23 -11.60 13.40
C VAL A 59 13.53 -10.81 13.57
N PHE A 60 13.42 -9.52 13.91
CA PHE A 60 14.56 -8.68 14.25
C PHE A 60 14.86 -8.85 15.74
N PHE A 61 16.11 -9.13 16.09
CA PHE A 61 16.56 -9.22 17.48
C PHE A 61 17.39 -7.99 17.84
N ASP A 62 16.87 -7.14 18.72
CA ASP A 62 17.69 -6.20 19.49
C ASP A 62 17.95 -6.79 20.87
N ILE A 63 19.19 -7.20 21.13
CA ILE A 63 19.61 -7.66 22.45
C ILE A 63 20.18 -6.46 23.20
N LEU A 64 19.38 -5.87 24.09
CA LEU A 64 19.85 -4.91 25.08
C LEU A 64 20.47 -5.67 26.26
N LEU A 65 21.80 -5.66 26.36
CA LEU A 65 22.53 -6.19 27.50
C LEU A 65 22.49 -5.18 28.65
N TYR A 66 21.53 -5.34 29.56
CA TYR A 66 21.57 -4.62 30.85
C TYR A 66 22.37 -5.47 31.85
N CYS A 67 23.51 -4.95 32.30
CA CYS A 67 24.31 -5.59 33.34
C CYS A 67 24.07 -4.86 34.67
N ALA A 68 23.12 -5.38 35.45
CA ALA A 68 22.99 -5.03 36.86
C ALA A 68 23.05 -6.34 37.67
N ASP A 69 24.03 -6.41 38.57
CA ASP A 69 24.24 -7.46 39.57
C ASP A 69 23.77 -8.87 39.15
N THR A 70 24.66 -9.60 38.49
CA THR A 70 24.57 -11.06 38.23
C THR A 70 23.38 -11.57 37.39
N THR A 71 22.53 -10.71 36.84
CA THR A 71 21.36 -11.12 36.05
C THR A 71 21.39 -10.51 34.65
N ILE A 72 21.47 -11.35 33.61
CA ILE A 72 21.28 -10.93 32.22
C ILE A 72 19.77 -11.02 31.92
N ILE A 73 19.15 -9.88 31.63
CA ILE A 73 17.74 -9.81 31.22
C ILE A 73 17.69 -9.77 29.69
N PHE A 74 17.07 -10.77 29.07
CA PHE A 74 16.73 -10.73 27.65
C PHE A 74 15.40 -10.01 27.50
N ILE A 75 15.44 -8.75 27.04
CA ILE A 75 14.22 -8.04 26.66
C ILE A 75 13.97 -8.36 25.18
N CYS A 76 13.02 -9.26 24.93
CA CYS A 76 12.52 -9.49 23.57
C CYS A 76 11.52 -8.39 23.25
N VAL A 77 11.95 -7.40 22.45
CA VAL A 77 11.04 -6.40 21.89
C VAL A 77 10.47 -6.99 20.60
N THR A 78 9.32 -7.66 20.67
CA THR A 78 8.53 -7.97 19.48
C THR A 78 7.81 -6.71 19.04
N GLY A 79 8.43 -5.91 18.18
CA GLY A 79 7.72 -4.85 17.46
C GLY A 79 6.91 -5.47 16.32
N VAL A 80 5.62 -5.12 16.19
CA VAL A 80 4.92 -5.33 14.93
C VAL A 80 5.38 -4.23 13.98
N TYR A 81 5.89 -4.63 12.82
CA TYR A 81 6.49 -3.72 11.85
C TYR A 81 5.42 -3.20 10.89
N THR A 82 5.39 -1.88 10.74
CA THR A 82 4.61 -1.18 9.73
C THR A 82 5.06 -1.62 8.33
N MET A 83 4.13 -1.61 7.36
CA MET A 83 4.52 -1.82 5.97
C MET A 83 5.29 -0.59 5.48
N ARG A 84 6.59 -0.76 5.26
CA ARG A 84 7.45 0.28 4.74
C ARG A 84 7.36 0.29 3.23
N VAL A 85 6.74 1.34 2.70
CA VAL A 85 6.44 1.44 1.27
C VAL A 85 7.37 2.44 0.60
N PHE A 86 7.93 2.04 -0.55
CA PHE A 86 8.57 2.95 -1.47
C PHE A 86 7.60 3.31 -2.60
N PHE A 87 7.08 4.53 -2.57
CA PHE A 87 6.20 5.08 -3.59
C PHE A 87 6.98 5.68 -4.76
N ILE A 88 6.55 5.38 -5.98
CA ILE A 88 7.11 5.99 -7.19
C ILE A 88 5.96 6.60 -7.98
N GLY A 89 5.85 7.92 -7.93
CA GLY A 89 4.81 8.66 -8.66
C GLY A 89 5.23 8.85 -10.11
N PHE A 90 4.57 8.19 -11.05
CA PHE A 90 4.92 8.26 -12.47
C PHE A 90 3.94 9.14 -13.25
N GLY A 91 4.47 10.17 -13.92
CA GLY A 91 3.69 11.20 -14.59
C GLY A 91 2.99 12.15 -13.62
N GLN A 92 2.16 13.05 -14.16
CA GLN A 92 1.52 14.11 -13.38
C GLN A 92 0.59 13.58 -12.27
N ALA A 93 -0.33 12.67 -12.61
CA ALA A 93 -1.29 12.13 -11.65
C ALA A 93 -0.59 11.30 -10.55
N GLY A 94 0.35 10.45 -10.94
CA GLY A 94 1.16 9.65 -10.02
C GLY A 94 1.95 10.52 -9.05
N GLY A 95 2.62 11.56 -9.55
CA GLY A 95 3.36 12.52 -8.73
C GLY A 95 2.48 13.20 -7.68
N LYS A 96 1.28 13.68 -8.06
CA LYS A 96 0.34 14.33 -7.13
C LYS A 96 -0.14 13.40 -6.01
N ILE A 97 -0.44 12.15 -6.34
CA ILE A 97 -0.91 11.18 -5.35
C ILE A 97 0.20 10.80 -4.38
N VAL A 98 1.41 10.54 -4.87
CA VAL A 98 2.56 10.25 -3.98
C VAL A 98 2.89 11.45 -3.10
N ASP A 99 2.80 12.66 -3.64
CA ASP A 99 2.95 13.89 -2.85
C ASP A 99 1.95 13.95 -1.69
N MET A 100 0.70 13.56 -1.94
CA MET A 100 -0.35 13.51 -0.94
C MET A 100 -0.16 12.37 0.08
N PHE A 101 0.31 11.18 -0.32
CA PHE A 101 0.69 10.12 0.61
C PHE A 101 1.77 10.60 1.59
N LEU A 102 2.84 11.22 1.08
CA LEU A 102 3.91 11.76 1.92
C LEU A 102 3.43 12.92 2.81
N ALA A 103 2.49 13.75 2.34
CA ALA A 103 1.88 14.78 3.17
C ALA A 103 1.12 14.16 4.36
N HIS A 104 0.38 13.08 4.12
CA HIS A 104 -0.37 12.37 5.15
C HIS A 104 0.57 11.63 6.13
N ASP A 105 1.72 11.15 5.65
CA ASP A 105 2.77 10.53 6.46
C ASP A 105 3.44 11.50 7.41
N LYS A 106 3.83 12.67 6.92
CA LYS A 106 4.42 13.73 7.75
C LYS A 106 3.46 14.20 8.86
N LYS A 107 2.15 14.25 8.58
CA LYS A 107 1.13 14.65 9.57
C LYS A 107 0.99 13.67 10.72
N LEU A 108 1.13 12.37 10.45
CA LEU A 108 1.01 11.33 11.48
C LEU A 108 2.35 10.99 12.15
N GLN A 109 3.47 11.52 11.66
CA GLN A 109 4.83 11.26 12.17
C GLN A 109 5.21 9.78 12.18
N ASP A 110 4.66 9.01 11.23
CA ASP A 110 4.85 7.56 11.09
C ASP A 110 6.21 7.27 10.43
N GLY A 111 6.52 7.90 9.29
CA GLY A 111 7.80 7.72 8.60
C GLY A 111 7.89 6.40 7.83
N SER A 112 6.78 5.69 7.66
CA SER A 112 6.69 4.42 6.94
C SER A 112 6.78 4.59 5.43
N PHE A 113 6.56 5.81 4.91
CA PHE A 113 6.51 6.06 3.47
C PHE A 113 7.71 6.86 2.97
N ARG A 114 8.35 6.34 1.93
CA ARG A 114 9.33 7.05 1.11
C ARG A 114 8.78 7.19 -0.29
N GLY A 115 9.23 8.21 -1.03
CA GLY A 115 8.89 8.24 -2.44
C GLY A 115 9.63 9.27 -3.27
N ILE A 116 9.58 9.03 -4.57
CA ILE A 116 10.10 9.88 -5.64
C ILE A 116 8.99 10.18 -6.65
N ALA A 117 9.14 11.24 -7.43
CA ALA A 117 8.29 11.53 -8.58
C ALA A 117 9.13 11.51 -9.86
N VAL A 118 8.64 10.83 -10.89
CA VAL A 118 9.28 10.74 -12.22
C VAL A 118 8.30 11.30 -13.24
N ASN A 119 8.72 12.31 -14.01
CA ASN A 119 7.90 12.87 -15.08
C ASN A 119 8.77 13.44 -16.21
N SER A 120 8.18 13.63 -17.39
CA SER A 120 8.82 14.29 -18.54
C SER A 120 8.39 15.75 -18.72
N ALA A 121 7.45 16.22 -17.90
CA ALA A 121 7.03 17.62 -17.82
C ALA A 121 7.61 18.29 -16.57
N ARG A 122 8.40 19.36 -16.77
CA ARG A 122 9.09 20.07 -15.67
C ARG A 122 8.12 20.83 -14.76
N THR A 123 7.12 21.47 -15.35
CA THR A 123 6.12 22.28 -14.62
C THR A 123 5.34 21.44 -13.62
N ASP A 124 5.01 20.20 -13.97
CA ASP A 124 4.31 19.27 -13.08
C ASP A 124 5.15 18.93 -11.85
N LEU A 125 6.45 18.65 -12.05
CA LEU A 125 7.38 18.34 -10.95
C LEU A 125 7.54 19.56 -10.02
N LEU A 126 7.67 20.76 -10.57
CA LEU A 126 7.77 21.98 -9.77
C LEU A 126 6.51 22.24 -8.93
N GLY A 127 5.34 21.77 -9.39
CA GLY A 127 4.07 21.92 -8.68
C GLY A 127 3.91 21.06 -7.42
N LEU A 128 4.74 20.02 -7.23
CA LEU A 128 4.70 19.14 -6.06
C LEU A 128 5.16 19.90 -4.79
N GLN A 129 4.62 19.54 -3.62
CA GLN A 129 4.84 20.31 -2.39
C GLN A 129 5.59 19.51 -1.31
N ASN A 130 5.39 18.21 -1.24
CA ASN A 130 5.84 17.34 -0.15
C ASN A 130 7.00 16.41 -0.54
N ILE A 131 7.17 16.11 -1.82
CA ILE A 131 8.35 15.41 -2.37
C ILE A 131 9.50 16.41 -2.50
N ASP A 132 10.68 16.10 -1.96
CA ASP A 132 11.82 17.02 -2.02
C ASP A 132 12.31 17.21 -3.46
N MET A 133 12.85 18.39 -3.79
CA MET A 133 13.30 18.71 -5.16
C MET A 133 14.32 17.71 -5.72
N LYS A 134 15.20 17.15 -4.88
CA LYS A 134 16.19 16.13 -5.27
C LYS A 134 15.55 14.79 -5.69
N ASP A 135 14.31 14.56 -5.32
CA ASP A 135 13.54 13.33 -5.55
C ASP A 135 12.47 13.51 -6.64
N ARG A 136 12.55 14.61 -7.37
CA ARG A 136 11.70 14.94 -8.52
C ARG A 136 12.52 14.79 -9.79
N LEU A 137 12.43 13.61 -10.40
CA LEU A 137 13.20 13.22 -11.56
C LEU A 137 12.53 13.69 -12.85
N LEU A 138 13.24 14.55 -13.58
CA LEU A 138 12.86 14.96 -14.93
C LEU A 138 13.56 14.09 -15.98
N ILE A 139 12.78 13.27 -16.68
CA ILE A 139 13.24 12.38 -17.76
C ILE A 139 12.86 12.91 -19.15
N GLY A 140 13.53 12.45 -20.20
CA GLY A 140 13.18 12.73 -21.60
C GLY A 140 13.58 14.11 -22.07
N GLN A 141 14.56 14.73 -21.43
CA GLN A 141 14.96 16.11 -21.76
C GLN A 141 15.49 16.24 -23.18
N THR A 142 16.15 15.20 -23.68
CA THR A 142 16.67 15.12 -25.06
C THR A 142 15.56 14.99 -26.10
N VAL A 143 14.39 14.48 -25.72
CA VAL A 143 13.27 14.22 -26.64
C VAL A 143 12.21 15.33 -26.58
N VAL A 144 11.74 15.68 -25.37
CA VAL A 144 10.60 16.61 -25.18
C VAL A 144 10.97 17.92 -24.50
N LYS A 145 12.25 18.14 -24.17
CA LYS A 145 12.75 19.39 -23.57
C LYS A 145 12.00 19.82 -22.30
N GLY A 146 11.45 18.87 -21.55
CA GLY A 146 10.71 19.12 -20.32
C GLY A 146 9.25 19.55 -20.49
N HIS A 147 8.64 19.39 -21.68
CA HIS A 147 7.23 19.73 -21.93
C HIS A 147 6.26 18.56 -21.77
N GLY A 148 6.78 17.36 -21.51
CA GLY A 148 5.99 16.13 -21.49
C GLY A 148 5.77 15.53 -22.88
N VAL A 149 5.26 14.29 -22.90
CA VAL A 149 4.92 13.56 -24.14
C VAL A 149 3.44 13.70 -24.53
N GLY A 150 2.68 14.53 -23.82
CA GLY A 150 1.23 14.60 -23.95
C GLY A 150 0.57 13.24 -23.72
N THR A 151 -0.17 12.77 -24.72
CA THR A 151 -0.88 11.48 -24.73
C THR A 151 -0.14 10.38 -25.52
N ASP A 152 1.11 10.61 -25.93
CA ASP A 152 1.90 9.59 -26.60
C ASP A 152 2.54 8.62 -25.59
N ASN A 153 1.86 7.50 -25.35
CA ASN A 153 2.36 6.46 -24.44
C ASN A 153 3.53 5.65 -25.00
N VAL A 154 3.73 5.62 -26.33
CA VAL A 154 4.86 4.91 -26.95
C VAL A 154 6.14 5.69 -26.69
N THR A 155 6.12 7.01 -26.91
CA THR A 155 7.24 7.88 -26.59
C THR A 155 7.51 7.90 -25.08
N GLY A 156 6.46 7.89 -24.25
CA GLY A 156 6.59 7.76 -22.79
C GLY A 156 7.33 6.48 -22.37
N ALA A 157 6.99 5.34 -22.96
CA ALA A 157 7.67 4.08 -22.71
C ALA A 157 9.13 4.10 -23.18
N LYS A 158 9.39 4.66 -24.37
CA LYS A 158 10.74 4.76 -24.93
C LYS A 158 11.66 5.62 -24.06
N ILE A 159 11.22 6.82 -23.68
CA ILE A 159 11.98 7.71 -22.80
C ILE A 159 12.31 7.01 -21.48
N THR A 160 11.33 6.29 -20.91
CA THR A 160 11.52 5.57 -19.64
C THR A 160 12.54 4.46 -19.77
N ALA A 161 12.54 3.73 -20.90
CA ALA A 161 13.52 2.69 -21.16
C ALA A 161 14.93 3.27 -21.36
N ASP A 162 15.05 4.38 -22.11
CA ASP A 162 16.32 5.04 -22.41
C ASP A 162 16.96 5.66 -21.14
N GLU A 163 16.15 6.11 -20.18
CA GLU A 163 16.61 6.75 -18.94
C GLU A 163 16.34 5.92 -17.66
N ILE A 164 16.16 4.60 -17.80
CA ILE A 164 15.80 3.73 -16.66
C ILE A 164 16.86 3.76 -15.56
N ASP A 165 18.14 3.79 -15.93
CA ASP A 165 19.26 3.80 -14.98
C ASP A 165 19.23 5.06 -14.09
N THR A 166 18.79 6.19 -14.62
CA THR A 166 18.60 7.44 -13.86
C THR A 166 17.56 7.24 -12.75
N ILE A 167 16.46 6.53 -13.06
CA ILE A 167 15.39 6.26 -12.10
C ILE A 167 15.88 5.30 -11.01
N ILE A 168 16.56 4.22 -11.39
CA ILE A 168 17.10 3.23 -10.45
C ILE A 168 18.14 3.86 -9.51
N ASN A 169 19.06 4.68 -10.04
CA ASN A 169 20.04 5.38 -9.21
C ASN A 169 19.39 6.28 -8.15
N ALA A 170 18.27 6.94 -8.46
CA ALA A 170 17.56 7.75 -7.47
C ALA A 170 16.85 6.90 -6.41
N ILE A 171 16.30 5.75 -6.81
CA ILE A 171 15.71 4.77 -5.88
C ILE A 171 16.79 4.26 -4.91
N ASP A 172 17.94 3.86 -5.43
CA ASP A 172 19.05 3.35 -4.62
C ASP A 172 19.62 4.43 -3.68
N THR A 173 19.71 5.67 -4.13
CA THR A 173 20.16 6.81 -3.31
C THR A 173 19.24 7.05 -2.12
N ARG A 174 17.92 6.79 -2.26
CA ARG A 174 16.96 6.86 -1.15
C ARG A 174 17.00 5.65 -0.21
N GLY A 175 17.63 4.56 -0.64
CA GLY A 175 17.78 3.32 0.11
C GLY A 175 16.53 2.43 0.06
N THR A 176 16.76 1.15 -0.19
CA THR A 176 15.73 0.11 -0.36
C THR A 176 15.88 -1.06 0.63
N HIS A 177 16.88 -1.00 1.52
CA HIS A 177 17.28 -2.10 2.41
C HIS A 177 16.20 -2.55 3.41
N ASP A 178 15.19 -1.72 3.60
CA ASP A 178 14.21 -1.84 4.67
C ASP A 178 12.80 -1.52 4.17
N ILE A 179 12.54 -1.62 2.87
CA ILE A 179 11.18 -1.53 2.31
C ILE A 179 10.56 -2.93 2.28
N ASP A 180 9.24 -3.00 2.42
CA ASP A 180 8.47 -4.24 2.28
C ASP A 180 7.85 -4.38 0.89
N ALA A 181 7.64 -3.26 0.18
CA ALA A 181 7.17 -3.26 -1.21
C ALA A 181 7.47 -1.94 -1.94
N PHE A 182 7.51 -2.02 -3.27
CA PHE A 182 7.39 -0.86 -4.16
C PHE A 182 5.95 -0.66 -4.58
N ILE A 183 5.50 0.61 -4.63
CA ILE A 183 4.20 0.97 -5.20
C ILE A 183 4.40 2.04 -6.27
N VAL A 184 4.24 1.64 -7.53
CA VAL A 184 4.30 2.56 -8.67
C VAL A 184 2.90 3.12 -8.93
N VAL A 185 2.73 4.43 -8.76
CA VAL A 185 1.43 5.12 -8.87
C VAL A 185 1.37 5.87 -10.18
N ALA A 186 0.34 5.65 -10.99
CA ALA A 186 0.22 6.31 -12.29
C ALA A 186 -1.20 6.40 -12.82
N GLY A 187 -1.46 7.47 -13.58
CA GLY A 187 -2.65 7.59 -14.42
C GLY A 187 -2.40 6.92 -15.78
N LEU A 188 -3.24 5.95 -16.14
CA LEU A 188 -3.00 5.11 -17.31
C LEU A 188 -3.44 5.76 -18.63
N GLY A 189 -4.24 6.83 -18.59
CA GLY A 189 -4.74 7.52 -19.79
C GLY A 189 -3.75 8.50 -20.44
N GLY A 190 -2.72 8.96 -19.70
CA GLY A 190 -1.74 9.92 -20.20
C GLY A 190 -0.70 9.29 -21.14
N GLY A 191 0.41 10.00 -21.42
CA GLY A 191 1.55 9.45 -22.15
C GLY A 191 2.65 8.93 -21.23
N THR A 192 3.20 9.80 -20.35
CA THR A 192 4.34 9.45 -19.47
C THR A 192 4.00 8.32 -18.49
N GLY A 193 2.93 8.48 -17.72
CA GLY A 193 2.47 7.47 -16.74
C GLY A 193 2.09 6.15 -17.42
N SER A 194 1.26 6.23 -18.45
CA SER A 194 0.80 5.08 -19.25
C SER A 194 1.95 4.26 -19.85
N GLY A 195 2.91 4.93 -20.50
CA GLY A 195 4.03 4.27 -21.15
C GLY A 195 5.12 3.80 -20.19
N GLY A 196 5.47 4.63 -19.22
CA GLY A 196 6.62 4.39 -18.36
C GLY A 196 6.37 3.42 -17.21
N THR A 197 5.15 3.36 -16.68
CA THR A 197 4.84 2.52 -15.51
C THR A 197 5.10 1.03 -15.77
N PRO A 198 4.63 0.41 -16.88
CA PRO A 198 4.94 -0.99 -17.15
C PRO A 198 6.43 -1.26 -17.35
N VAL A 199 7.16 -0.32 -17.98
CA VAL A 199 8.62 -0.41 -18.18
C VAL A 199 9.35 -0.42 -16.84
N LEU A 200 8.96 0.49 -15.95
CA LEU A 200 9.54 0.58 -14.62
C LEU A 200 9.21 -0.66 -13.78
N CYS A 201 7.95 -1.09 -13.71
CA CYS A 201 7.56 -2.29 -12.95
C CYS A 201 8.35 -3.52 -13.38
N ARG A 202 8.46 -3.74 -14.70
CA ARG A 202 9.29 -4.82 -15.27
C ARG A 202 10.73 -4.77 -14.78
N HIS A 203 11.31 -3.57 -14.73
CA HIS A 203 12.71 -3.38 -14.36
C HIS A 203 12.92 -3.57 -12.85
N LEU A 204 12.04 -3.02 -12.02
CA LEU A 204 12.08 -3.19 -10.56
C LEU A 204 12.00 -4.66 -10.16
N LYS A 205 11.08 -5.44 -10.75
CA LYS A 205 10.93 -6.88 -10.47
C LYS A 205 12.16 -7.72 -10.83
N ARG A 206 13.02 -7.23 -11.73
CA ARG A 206 14.26 -7.93 -12.12
C ARG A 206 15.40 -7.64 -11.15
N ILE A 207 15.40 -6.48 -10.52
CA ILE A 207 16.51 -5.99 -9.69
C ILE A 207 16.26 -6.24 -8.20
N TYR A 208 15.04 -5.99 -7.74
CA TYR A 208 14.67 -6.08 -6.33
C TYR A 208 13.91 -7.37 -6.04
N ARG A 209 13.97 -7.81 -4.78
CA ARG A 209 13.26 -9.02 -4.32
C ARG A 209 11.88 -8.70 -3.78
N GLU A 210 11.73 -7.49 -3.29
CA GLU A 210 10.52 -6.94 -2.72
C GLU A 210 9.44 -6.84 -3.80
N PRO A 211 8.18 -7.16 -3.47
CA PRO A 211 7.09 -7.12 -4.44
C PRO A 211 6.89 -5.71 -5.00
N VAL A 212 6.56 -5.64 -6.28
CA VAL A 212 6.30 -4.41 -7.03
C VAL A 212 4.82 -4.35 -7.38
N TYR A 213 4.09 -3.53 -6.65
CA TYR A 213 2.67 -3.27 -6.93
C TYR A 213 2.50 -2.02 -7.78
N ALA A 214 1.40 -1.99 -8.53
CA ALA A 214 0.98 -0.81 -9.25
C ALA A 214 -0.33 -0.26 -8.69
N LEU A 215 -0.44 1.06 -8.56
CA LEU A 215 -1.68 1.76 -8.28
C LEU A 215 -2.07 2.57 -9.51
N ALA A 216 -3.01 2.02 -10.26
CA ALA A 216 -3.39 2.47 -11.59
C ALA A 216 -4.74 3.21 -11.56
N MET A 217 -4.74 4.48 -11.97
CA MET A 217 -5.98 5.22 -12.19
C MET A 217 -6.40 5.11 -13.67
N ILE A 218 -7.61 4.62 -13.91
CA ILE A 218 -8.21 4.58 -15.25
C ILE A 218 -9.11 5.81 -15.47
N PRO A 219 -9.13 6.36 -16.69
CA PRO A 219 -9.87 7.58 -17.00
C PRO A 219 -11.37 7.32 -17.06
N ALA A 220 -12.14 8.37 -16.79
CA ALA A 220 -13.57 8.37 -17.08
C ALA A 220 -13.81 8.40 -18.60
N PRO A 221 -14.87 7.75 -19.13
CA PRO A 221 -15.17 7.74 -20.56
C PRO A 221 -15.23 9.15 -21.18
N GLU A 222 -15.71 10.14 -20.42
CA GLU A 222 -15.87 11.52 -20.91
C GLU A 222 -14.54 12.27 -21.08
N GLU A 223 -13.43 11.76 -20.54
CA GLU A 223 -12.11 12.35 -20.76
C GLU A 223 -11.68 12.21 -22.24
N GLY A 224 -12.19 11.19 -22.93
CA GLY A 224 -12.05 11.02 -24.39
C GLY A 224 -11.40 9.69 -24.78
N ARG A 225 -11.73 9.23 -26.00
CA ARG A 225 -11.33 7.91 -26.53
C ARG A 225 -9.82 7.64 -26.51
N LEU A 226 -9.01 8.67 -26.74
CA LEU A 226 -7.55 8.52 -26.71
C LEU A 226 -7.04 8.13 -25.31
N TYR A 227 -7.61 8.69 -24.25
CA TYR A 227 -7.24 8.35 -22.87
C TYR A 227 -7.68 6.92 -22.53
N SER A 228 -8.90 6.53 -22.91
CA SER A 228 -9.36 5.14 -22.78
C SER A 228 -8.43 4.16 -23.51
N TYR A 229 -8.06 4.46 -24.76
CA TYR A 229 -7.16 3.63 -25.57
C TYR A 229 -5.78 3.47 -24.92
N ASN A 230 -5.20 4.56 -24.42
CA ASN A 230 -3.93 4.53 -23.70
C ASN A 230 -4.03 3.70 -22.43
N ALA A 231 -5.11 3.88 -21.66
CA ALA A 231 -5.33 3.16 -20.42
C ALA A 231 -5.48 1.66 -20.64
N ALA A 232 -6.23 1.24 -21.66
CA ALA A 232 -6.38 -0.17 -22.04
C ALA A 232 -5.02 -0.82 -22.38
N ARG A 233 -4.22 -0.17 -23.24
CA ARG A 233 -2.90 -0.68 -23.64
C ARG A 233 -1.94 -0.76 -22.46
N SER A 234 -1.92 0.28 -21.64
CA SER A 234 -1.10 0.33 -20.43
C SER A 234 -1.51 -0.75 -19.45
N LEU A 235 -2.80 -0.89 -19.16
CA LEU A 235 -3.30 -1.86 -18.18
C LEU A 235 -3.01 -3.30 -18.62
N ALA A 236 -3.26 -3.62 -19.89
CA ALA A 236 -2.97 -4.94 -20.45
C ALA A 236 -1.49 -5.35 -20.31
N THR A 237 -0.59 -4.37 -20.39
CA THR A 237 0.84 -4.61 -20.15
C THR A 237 1.13 -4.67 -18.65
N LEU A 238 0.66 -3.68 -17.90
CA LEU A 238 0.96 -3.49 -16.47
C LEU A 238 0.56 -4.69 -15.60
N VAL A 239 -0.60 -5.30 -15.86
CA VAL A 239 -1.08 -6.46 -15.10
C VAL A 239 -0.11 -7.65 -15.17
N ASN A 240 0.68 -7.75 -16.24
CA ASN A 240 1.71 -8.78 -16.40
C ASN A 240 3.08 -8.36 -15.82
N GLU A 241 3.33 -7.05 -15.70
CA GLU A 241 4.63 -6.52 -15.26
C GLU A 241 4.66 -6.15 -13.77
N ALA A 242 3.52 -5.97 -13.11
CA ALA A 242 3.42 -5.80 -11.67
C ALA A 242 3.16 -7.15 -10.98
N ASP A 243 3.52 -7.28 -9.70
CA ASP A 243 3.11 -8.43 -8.88
C ASP A 243 1.63 -8.39 -8.54
N ASN A 244 1.02 -7.20 -8.49
CA ASN A 244 -0.42 -6.98 -8.41
C ASN A 244 -0.75 -5.55 -8.85
N THR A 245 -1.91 -5.33 -9.45
CA THR A 245 -2.37 -4.00 -9.88
C THR A 245 -3.65 -3.60 -9.16
N PHE A 246 -3.54 -2.64 -8.25
CA PHE A 246 -4.69 -1.94 -7.72
C PHE A 246 -5.25 -0.98 -8.77
N VAL A 247 -6.57 -1.04 -9.00
CA VAL A 247 -7.22 -0.15 -9.96
C VAL A 247 -8.17 0.80 -9.24
N PHE A 248 -8.10 2.07 -9.63
CA PHE A 248 -9.00 3.13 -9.23
C PHE A 248 -9.69 3.70 -10.48
N ASP A 249 -11.01 3.62 -10.51
CA ASP A 249 -11.83 4.10 -11.62
C ASP A 249 -12.34 5.52 -11.36
N ASN A 250 -11.79 6.50 -12.09
CA ASN A 250 -12.21 7.90 -11.92
C ASN A 250 -13.72 8.09 -12.14
N SER A 251 -14.35 7.30 -13.01
CA SER A 251 -15.77 7.43 -13.32
C SER A 251 -16.67 7.02 -12.15
N ALA A 252 -16.27 6.00 -11.38
CA ALA A 252 -17.05 5.50 -10.25
C ALA A 252 -17.16 6.49 -9.09
N TRP A 253 -16.28 7.50 -9.06
CA TRP A 253 -16.13 8.43 -7.94
C TRP A 253 -16.46 9.88 -8.29
N LYS A 254 -16.93 10.14 -9.51
CA LYS A 254 -17.29 11.48 -10.00
C LYS A 254 -18.55 12.02 -9.32
N GLU A 255 -18.61 13.33 -9.11
CA GLU A 255 -19.80 14.05 -8.65
C GLU A 255 -20.23 15.07 -9.73
N GLU A 256 -21.53 15.29 -9.88
CA GLU A 256 -22.04 16.26 -10.85
C GLU A 256 -21.84 17.71 -10.35
N GLY A 257 -21.47 18.62 -11.25
CA GLY A 257 -21.41 20.05 -10.97
C GLY A 257 -20.10 20.56 -10.34
N GLU A 258 -19.08 19.71 -10.14
CA GLU A 258 -17.76 20.13 -9.66
C GLU A 258 -16.80 20.52 -10.79
N SER A 259 -15.81 21.38 -10.48
CA SER A 259 -14.72 21.67 -11.42
C SER A 259 -13.76 20.48 -11.57
N VAL A 260 -13.14 20.33 -12.73
CA VAL A 260 -12.17 19.24 -13.01
C VAL A 260 -11.06 19.17 -11.95
N LYS A 261 -10.54 20.33 -11.52
CA LYS A 261 -9.49 20.38 -10.50
C LYS A 261 -10.00 19.87 -9.14
N SER A 262 -11.16 20.37 -8.70
CA SER A 262 -11.79 19.96 -7.44
C SER A 262 -12.12 18.47 -7.43
N ALA A 263 -12.60 17.95 -8.58
CA ALA A 263 -12.84 16.53 -8.76
C ALA A 263 -11.57 15.72 -8.48
N TYR A 264 -10.47 16.04 -9.18
CA TYR A 264 -9.21 15.33 -8.98
C TYR A 264 -8.66 15.44 -7.56
N ASP A 265 -8.75 16.60 -6.91
CA ASP A 265 -8.30 16.77 -5.53
C ASP A 265 -9.11 15.86 -4.58
N ARG A 266 -10.44 15.78 -4.75
CA ARG A 266 -11.33 14.87 -4.00
C ARG A 266 -11.05 13.40 -4.30
N LEU A 267 -10.87 13.03 -5.57
CA LEU A 267 -10.54 11.66 -5.99
C LEU A 267 -9.22 11.19 -5.38
N ASN A 268 -8.19 12.04 -5.41
CA ASN A 268 -6.89 11.74 -4.82
C ASN A 268 -7.00 11.53 -3.31
N GLU A 269 -7.80 12.36 -2.62
CA GLU A 269 -8.05 12.23 -1.19
C GLU A 269 -8.79 10.92 -0.85
N GLU A 270 -9.82 10.54 -1.63
CA GLU A 270 -10.51 9.26 -1.47
C GLU A 270 -9.57 8.07 -1.69
N LEU A 271 -8.68 8.15 -2.68
CA LEU A 271 -7.67 7.13 -2.93
C LEU A 271 -6.68 7.05 -1.76
N VAL A 272 -6.01 8.15 -1.41
CA VAL A 272 -4.98 8.18 -0.35
C VAL A 272 -5.55 7.75 0.99
N ARG A 273 -6.80 8.10 1.32
CA ARG A 273 -7.45 7.66 2.57
C ARG A 273 -7.58 6.14 2.65
N ARG A 274 -8.03 5.48 1.58
CA ARG A 274 -8.25 4.02 1.56
C ARG A 274 -6.96 3.25 1.65
N PHE A 275 -6.03 3.59 0.76
CA PHE A 275 -4.73 2.95 0.69
C PHE A 275 -3.84 3.30 1.89
N GLY A 276 -3.99 4.51 2.45
CA GLY A 276 -3.29 4.94 3.65
C GLY A 276 -3.66 4.10 4.86
N VAL A 277 -4.94 3.77 5.06
CA VAL A 277 -5.36 2.85 6.14
C VAL A 277 -4.82 1.44 5.88
N LEU A 278 -4.86 0.96 4.63
CA LEU A 278 -4.35 -0.36 4.28
C LEU A 278 -2.84 -0.50 4.54
N PHE A 279 -2.02 0.42 4.05
CA PHE A 279 -0.55 0.32 4.15
C PHE A 279 0.00 0.69 5.52
N ARG A 280 -0.80 1.32 6.38
CA ARG A 280 -0.42 1.57 7.80
C ARG A 280 -0.88 0.48 8.75
N ALA A 281 -1.66 -0.48 8.26
CA ALA A 281 -1.98 -1.65 9.05
C ALA A 281 -0.67 -2.32 9.50
N GLY A 282 -0.53 -2.53 10.81
CA GLY A 282 0.67 -3.12 11.41
C GLY A 282 1.42 -2.24 12.40
N GLU A 283 1.04 -0.97 12.61
CA GLU A 283 1.64 -0.17 13.68
C GLU A 283 1.25 -0.73 15.06
N VAL A 284 2.25 -0.87 15.95
CA VAL A 284 2.01 -0.78 17.40
C VAL A 284 2.02 0.70 17.77
N GLY A 285 0.85 1.33 17.72
CA GLY A 285 0.72 2.70 18.25
C GLY A 285 0.96 2.75 19.77
N GLN A 286 1.07 3.96 20.34
CA GLN A 286 1.01 4.18 21.80
C GLN A 286 -0.24 3.55 22.46
N PHE A 287 -1.25 3.22 21.66
CA PHE A 287 -2.56 2.71 22.06
C PHE A 287 -2.61 1.18 22.21
N GLY A 288 -1.48 0.48 22.02
CA GLY A 288 -1.34 -0.94 22.33
C GLY A 288 -1.26 -1.85 21.11
N ILE A 289 -1.08 -3.15 21.38
CA ILE A 289 -1.08 -4.22 20.38
C ILE A 289 -2.54 -4.59 20.12
N GLY A 290 -2.99 -4.55 18.86
CA GLY A 290 -4.33 -5.02 18.49
C GLY A 290 -4.54 -6.48 18.89
N GLU A 291 -5.78 -6.91 19.07
CA GLU A 291 -6.03 -8.31 19.45
C GLU A 291 -5.69 -9.28 18.30
N MET A 292 -5.73 -8.80 17.05
CA MET A 292 -5.35 -9.54 15.84
C MET A 292 -4.69 -8.60 14.83
N VAL A 293 -3.42 -8.24 15.04
CA VAL A 293 -2.76 -7.25 14.17
C VAL A 293 -2.53 -7.80 12.75
N VAL A 294 -2.88 -7.00 11.74
CA VAL A 294 -2.49 -7.26 10.35
C VAL A 294 -1.05 -6.80 10.16
N ASP A 295 -0.15 -7.71 9.79
CA ASP A 295 1.23 -7.35 9.42
C ASP A 295 1.36 -7.14 7.90
N SER A 296 2.56 -6.73 7.47
CA SER A 296 2.88 -6.57 6.04
C SER A 296 2.77 -7.89 5.28
N SER A 297 3.05 -9.02 5.94
CA SER A 297 2.99 -10.36 5.35
C SER A 297 1.56 -10.70 4.93
N GLU A 298 0.55 -10.35 5.73
CA GLU A 298 -0.86 -10.59 5.41
C GLU A 298 -1.30 -9.81 4.16
N ILE A 299 -0.86 -8.56 4.00
CA ILE A 299 -1.10 -7.76 2.78
C ILE A 299 -0.41 -8.42 1.59
N ILE A 300 0.89 -8.71 1.71
CA ILE A 300 1.70 -9.31 0.64
C ILE A 300 1.08 -10.65 0.20
N ASN A 301 0.73 -11.51 1.16
CA ASN A 301 0.13 -12.82 0.91
C ASN A 301 -1.23 -12.72 0.21
N THR A 302 -2.04 -11.72 0.57
CA THR A 302 -3.31 -11.46 -0.11
C THR A 302 -3.11 -11.09 -1.58
N LEU A 303 -2.03 -10.36 -1.90
CA LEU A 303 -1.73 -9.88 -3.25
C LEU A 303 -0.96 -10.88 -4.13
N ARG A 304 -0.45 -11.99 -3.57
CA ARG A 304 0.41 -12.97 -4.27
C ARG A 304 -0.20 -13.60 -5.52
N GLY A 305 -1.53 -13.64 -5.64
CA GLY A 305 -2.23 -14.17 -6.83
C GLY A 305 -2.03 -13.32 -8.09
N GLY A 306 -1.54 -12.10 -7.93
CA GLY A 306 -1.43 -11.13 -9.01
C GLY A 306 -2.78 -10.71 -9.60
N GLY A 307 -2.74 -10.23 -10.83
CA GLY A 307 -3.93 -9.71 -11.50
C GLY A 307 -4.33 -8.33 -10.97
N ILE A 308 -5.64 -8.12 -10.92
CA ILE A 308 -6.25 -6.84 -10.52
C ILE A 308 -6.80 -6.95 -9.10
N SER A 309 -6.63 -5.89 -8.30
CA SER A 309 -7.21 -5.76 -6.98
C SER A 309 -8.04 -4.48 -6.85
N THR A 310 -9.02 -4.52 -5.94
CA THR A 310 -9.91 -3.41 -5.62
C THR A 310 -10.08 -3.27 -4.11
N ILE A 311 -10.41 -2.07 -3.63
CA ILE A 311 -10.61 -1.78 -2.21
C ILE A 311 -12.02 -1.26 -1.97
N GLY A 312 -12.70 -1.91 -1.01
CA GLY A 312 -13.88 -1.40 -0.35
C GLY A 312 -13.54 -0.64 0.92
N TYR A 313 -14.30 0.42 1.22
CA TYR A 313 -14.07 1.24 2.42
C TYR A 313 -15.39 1.75 2.98
N ALA A 314 -15.53 1.66 4.29
CA ALA A 314 -16.62 2.28 5.02
C ALA A 314 -16.14 2.84 6.34
N ILE A 315 -16.79 3.90 6.80
CA ILE A 315 -16.53 4.55 8.08
C ILE A 315 -17.81 4.63 8.92
N SER A 316 -17.66 4.71 10.23
CA SER A 316 -18.71 4.96 11.21
C SER A 316 -18.15 5.79 12.35
N ASP A 317 -18.92 6.76 12.84
CA ASP A 317 -18.58 7.46 14.08
C ASP A 317 -18.52 6.49 15.27
N VAL A 318 -17.61 6.79 16.19
CA VAL A 318 -17.62 6.26 17.54
C VAL A 318 -18.70 7.03 18.29
N ILE A 319 -19.65 6.32 18.90
CA ILE A 319 -20.74 6.97 19.64
C ILE A 319 -20.15 7.49 20.95
N THR A 320 -19.60 8.70 20.92
CA THR A 320 -19.23 9.42 22.14
C THR A 320 -20.50 9.99 22.76
N LYS A 321 -20.79 9.61 24.02
CA LYS A 321 -21.86 10.18 24.86
C LYS A 321 -21.67 11.70 24.94
N THR A 322 -22.24 12.45 23.99
CA THR A 322 -22.20 13.91 24.01
C THR A 322 -23.56 14.39 24.50
N LYS A 323 -23.51 15.06 25.66
CA LYS A 323 -24.60 15.62 26.48
C LYS A 323 -25.94 15.82 25.74
N PRO A 324 -27.07 15.36 26.30
CA PRO A 324 -28.37 15.72 25.74
C PRO A 324 -28.49 17.25 25.73
N LYS A 325 -28.84 17.82 24.58
CA LYS A 325 -29.34 19.20 24.52
C LYS A 325 -30.46 19.29 25.55
N LYS A 326 -30.32 20.15 26.56
CA LYS A 326 -31.36 20.45 27.56
C LYS A 326 -32.65 20.80 26.82
N SER A 327 -33.56 19.85 26.73
CA SER A 327 -34.96 20.11 26.40
C SER A 327 -35.54 20.87 27.58
N PHE A 328 -35.92 22.12 27.36
CA PHE A 328 -36.45 23.05 28.36
C PHE A 328 -37.94 22.78 28.64
N PHE A 329 -38.34 21.51 28.77
CA PHE A 329 -39.69 21.11 29.17
C PHE A 329 -39.60 20.02 30.23
N SER A 330 -39.42 20.48 31.48
CA SER A 330 -39.57 19.67 32.68
C SER A 330 -41.06 19.51 32.99
N GLY A 331 -41.61 18.33 32.67
CA GLY A 331 -42.93 17.90 33.11
C GLY A 331 -42.94 16.39 33.34
N PHE A 332 -43.01 15.99 34.61
CA PHE A 332 -43.32 14.65 35.13
C PHE A 332 -42.32 13.51 34.89
N GLY A 333 -41.49 13.31 35.92
CA GLY A 333 -41.31 12.03 36.61
C GLY A 333 -41.24 10.75 35.76
N LYS A 334 -40.03 10.41 35.30
CA LYS A 334 -39.63 9.02 35.08
C LYS A 334 -38.14 8.88 35.37
N LYS A 335 -37.81 8.05 36.36
CA LYS A 335 -36.46 7.53 36.57
C LYS A 335 -36.18 6.60 35.39
N GLU A 336 -35.47 7.08 34.36
CA GLU A 336 -34.94 6.21 33.33
C GLU A 336 -33.65 5.55 33.83
N LYS A 337 -33.69 4.21 33.75
CA LYS A 337 -32.62 3.28 34.09
C LYS A 337 -31.61 3.19 32.94
N ASP A 338 -30.36 3.00 33.35
CA ASP A 338 -29.22 2.39 32.67
C ASP A 338 -28.66 3.05 31.39
N ASP A 339 -27.59 3.78 31.65
CA ASP A 339 -26.43 4.03 30.80
C ASP A 339 -25.75 2.71 30.35
N SER A 340 -26.11 2.15 29.19
CA SER A 340 -25.40 0.99 28.65
C SER A 340 -24.11 1.40 27.92
N ALA A 341 -22.96 0.96 28.45
CA ALA A 341 -21.79 0.72 27.61
C ALA A 341 -22.17 -0.32 26.55
N LEU A 342 -21.81 -0.10 25.27
CA LEU A 342 -22.05 -1.09 24.22
C LEU A 342 -21.48 -2.44 24.65
N THR A 343 -22.32 -3.48 24.60
CA THR A 343 -21.89 -4.84 24.94
C THR A 343 -20.90 -5.33 23.87
N GLY A 344 -20.14 -6.40 24.17
CA GLY A 344 -19.27 -7.01 23.16
C GLY A 344 -20.04 -7.46 21.92
N GLU A 345 -21.30 -7.89 22.07
CA GLU A 345 -22.14 -8.30 20.95
C GLU A 345 -22.54 -7.13 20.04
N ASP A 346 -22.80 -5.95 20.63
CA ASP A 346 -23.13 -4.74 19.87
C ASP A 346 -21.92 -4.26 19.04
N LYS A 347 -20.71 -4.35 19.59
CA LYS A 347 -19.47 -4.03 18.87
C LYS A 347 -19.23 -5.00 17.72
N SER A 348 -19.38 -6.31 17.95
CA SER A 348 -19.27 -7.31 16.87
C SER A 348 -20.23 -6.99 15.72
N ALA A 349 -21.50 -6.70 16.02
CA ALA A 349 -22.51 -6.39 15.02
C ALA A 349 -22.18 -5.11 14.23
N LYS A 350 -21.68 -4.07 14.91
CA LYS A 350 -21.23 -2.83 14.28
C LYS A 350 -20.08 -3.08 13.30
N ILE A 351 -19.08 -3.87 13.69
CA ILE A 351 -17.94 -4.23 12.83
C ILE A 351 -18.41 -5.01 11.61
N ILE A 352 -19.24 -6.04 11.79
CA ILE A 352 -19.77 -6.85 10.67
C ILE A 352 -20.57 -5.96 9.70
N GLY A 353 -21.42 -5.07 10.22
CA GLY A 353 -22.18 -4.12 9.39
C GLY A 353 -21.27 -3.16 8.64
N LEU A 354 -20.16 -2.72 9.24
CA LEU A 354 -19.18 -1.84 8.62
C LEU A 354 -18.42 -2.55 7.49
N VAL A 355 -17.96 -3.78 7.70
CA VAL A 355 -17.27 -4.59 6.68
C VAL A 355 -18.21 -4.89 5.51
N ARG A 356 -19.47 -5.23 5.77
CA ARG A 356 -20.49 -5.41 4.72
C ARG A 356 -20.67 -4.13 3.90
N ARG A 357 -20.75 -2.96 4.54
CA ARG A 357 -20.83 -1.67 3.83
C ARG A 357 -19.57 -1.38 3.03
N ALA A 358 -18.39 -1.77 3.51
CA ALA A 358 -17.14 -1.58 2.77
C ALA A 358 -17.12 -2.43 1.50
N MET A 359 -17.48 -3.71 1.59
CA MET A 359 -17.46 -4.65 0.46
C MET A 359 -18.61 -4.43 -0.54
N LEU A 360 -19.83 -4.15 -0.05
CA LEU A 360 -21.02 -3.95 -0.89
C LEU A 360 -21.19 -2.49 -1.35
N GLY A 361 -20.37 -1.58 -0.82
CA GLY A 361 -20.40 -0.17 -1.15
C GLY A 361 -19.64 0.15 -2.44
N ARG A 362 -19.20 1.41 -2.54
CA ARG A 362 -18.42 1.88 -3.68
C ARG A 362 -16.96 1.42 -3.54
N LEU A 363 -16.56 0.48 -4.40
CA LEU A 363 -15.19 -0.02 -4.52
C LEU A 363 -14.32 0.94 -5.34
N THR A 364 -12.99 0.89 -5.18
CA THR A 364 -12.06 1.68 -6.03
C THR A 364 -12.22 1.32 -7.51
N LEU A 365 -12.44 0.05 -7.81
CA LEU A 365 -12.89 -0.46 -9.10
C LEU A 365 -14.18 -1.26 -8.86
N PRO A 366 -15.35 -0.80 -9.35
CA PRO A 366 -16.58 -1.58 -9.31
C PRO A 366 -16.42 -2.93 -10.02
N CYS A 367 -16.73 -4.02 -9.32
CA CYS A 367 -16.54 -5.36 -9.83
C CYS A 367 -17.56 -6.35 -9.23
N ASP A 368 -17.60 -7.54 -9.82
CA ASP A 368 -18.25 -8.69 -9.22
C ASP A 368 -17.31 -9.30 -8.17
N TYR A 369 -17.51 -8.92 -6.91
CA TYR A 369 -16.67 -9.38 -5.79
C TYR A 369 -16.71 -10.90 -5.59
N THR A 370 -17.74 -11.60 -6.09
CA THR A 370 -17.84 -13.06 -6.00
C THR A 370 -16.73 -13.77 -6.77
N THR A 371 -16.04 -13.05 -7.67
CA THR A 371 -14.93 -13.57 -8.47
C THR A 371 -13.56 -13.39 -7.83
N ALA A 372 -13.46 -12.75 -6.65
CA ALA A 372 -12.17 -12.54 -5.98
C ALA A 372 -11.58 -13.87 -5.46
N GLU A 373 -10.28 -14.08 -5.66
CA GLU A 373 -9.58 -15.27 -5.16
C GLU A 373 -9.09 -15.12 -3.71
N ARG A 374 -8.79 -13.89 -3.28
CA ARG A 374 -8.25 -13.60 -1.96
C ARG A 374 -8.85 -12.34 -1.42
N ALA A 375 -8.98 -12.26 -0.10
CA ALA A 375 -9.41 -11.03 0.55
C ALA A 375 -8.65 -10.76 1.85
N LEU A 376 -8.58 -9.48 2.21
CA LEU A 376 -8.10 -9.02 3.51
C LEU A 376 -9.14 -8.06 4.09
N VAL A 377 -9.58 -8.37 5.32
CA VAL A 377 -10.48 -7.53 6.11
C VAL A 377 -9.66 -6.81 7.18
N LEU A 378 -9.64 -5.49 7.12
CA LEU A 378 -8.94 -4.65 8.08
C LEU A 378 -9.92 -3.71 8.77
N VAL A 379 -9.90 -3.67 10.09
CA VAL A 379 -10.75 -2.77 10.89
C VAL A 379 -9.87 -1.83 11.70
N ALA A 380 -9.94 -0.54 11.42
CA ALA A 380 -9.15 0.49 12.09
C ALA A 380 -10.02 1.35 13.01
N GLY A 381 -9.55 1.67 14.20
CA GLY A 381 -10.27 2.54 15.12
C GLY A 381 -9.75 2.47 16.55
N PRO A 382 -10.41 3.15 17.50
CA PRO A 382 -9.99 3.13 18.90
C PRO A 382 -9.96 1.73 19.49
N PRO A 383 -8.95 1.34 20.28
CA PRO A 383 -8.84 0.00 20.85
C PRO A 383 -10.10 -0.46 21.60
N ASN A 384 -10.78 0.47 22.28
CA ASN A 384 -12.00 0.19 23.03
C ASN A 384 -13.24 -0.06 22.16
N GLU A 385 -13.17 0.23 20.87
CA GLU A 385 -14.25 0.03 19.89
C GLU A 385 -13.99 -1.19 18.98
N LEU A 386 -12.77 -1.71 18.98
CA LEU A 386 -12.40 -2.91 18.24
C LEU A 386 -12.83 -4.17 19.01
N ASP A 387 -13.21 -5.21 18.27
CA ASP A 387 -13.68 -6.48 18.84
C ASP A 387 -13.26 -7.64 17.93
N ARG A 388 -12.44 -8.55 18.48
CA ARG A 388 -11.90 -9.70 17.77
C ARG A 388 -12.98 -10.61 17.18
N LYS A 389 -14.08 -10.84 17.93
CA LYS A 389 -15.20 -11.67 17.48
C LYS A 389 -15.88 -11.07 16.25
N GLY A 390 -16.01 -9.73 16.20
CA GLY A 390 -16.51 -8.99 15.04
C GLY A 390 -15.63 -9.15 13.80
N VAL A 391 -14.31 -9.06 13.96
CA VAL A 391 -13.35 -9.25 12.86
C VAL A 391 -13.38 -10.69 12.33
N GLU A 392 -13.34 -11.71 13.20
CA GLU A 392 -13.41 -13.11 12.76
C GLU A 392 -14.72 -13.44 12.05
N LYS A 393 -15.86 -13.01 12.59
CA LYS A 393 -17.16 -13.18 11.91
C LYS A 393 -17.22 -12.46 10.56
N SER A 394 -16.54 -11.32 10.44
CA SER A 394 -16.46 -10.58 9.19
C SER A 394 -15.60 -11.32 8.16
N LYS A 395 -14.48 -11.93 8.57
CA LYS A 395 -13.66 -12.79 7.69
C LYS A 395 -14.48 -13.96 7.15
N SER A 396 -15.17 -14.71 8.03
CA SER A 396 -16.02 -15.83 7.60
C SER A 396 -17.12 -15.37 6.64
N TRP A 397 -17.75 -14.23 6.91
CA TRP A 397 -18.76 -13.68 6.00
C TRP A 397 -18.16 -13.33 4.62
N VAL A 398 -16.97 -12.74 4.57
CA VAL A 398 -16.30 -12.45 3.29
C VAL A 398 -15.93 -13.74 2.57
N GLU A 399 -15.42 -14.75 3.28
CA GLU A 399 -15.06 -16.07 2.74
C GLU A 399 -16.26 -16.78 2.10
N GLU A 400 -17.45 -16.67 2.70
CA GLU A 400 -18.70 -17.21 2.15
C GLU A 400 -19.19 -16.48 0.87
N ASN A 401 -18.65 -15.31 0.55
CA ASN A 401 -19.16 -14.43 -0.52
C ASN A 401 -18.16 -14.19 -1.68
N ILE A 402 -16.97 -14.80 -1.64
CA ILE A 402 -15.97 -14.72 -2.72
C ILE A 402 -15.66 -16.12 -3.28
N ALA A 403 -14.97 -16.20 -4.41
CA ALA A 403 -14.65 -17.48 -5.06
C ALA A 403 -13.56 -18.26 -4.31
N GLY A 404 -12.58 -17.56 -3.74
CA GLY A 404 -11.49 -18.18 -3.01
C GLY A 404 -11.77 -18.36 -1.52
N ILE A 405 -10.98 -19.23 -0.89
CA ILE A 405 -11.10 -19.55 0.54
C ILE A 405 -10.07 -18.79 1.40
N GLU A 406 -9.14 -18.06 0.78
CA GLU A 406 -8.08 -17.35 1.49
C GLU A 406 -8.54 -15.94 1.92
N VAL A 407 -9.17 -15.86 3.09
CA VAL A 407 -9.52 -14.59 3.73
C VAL A 407 -8.67 -14.32 4.97
N ARG A 408 -7.92 -13.24 4.89
CA ARG A 408 -7.10 -12.72 5.98
C ARG A 408 -7.85 -11.61 6.68
N GLY A 409 -7.46 -11.29 7.90
CA GLY A 409 -7.99 -10.10 8.53
C GLY A 409 -7.50 -9.85 9.93
N GLY A 410 -7.68 -8.62 10.36
CA GLY A 410 -7.18 -8.14 11.63
C GLY A 410 -7.60 -6.70 11.92
N ASP A 411 -7.11 -6.20 13.04
CA ASP A 411 -7.42 -4.89 13.57
C ASP A 411 -6.19 -3.96 13.54
N TYR A 412 -6.47 -2.65 13.42
CA TYR A 412 -5.48 -1.59 13.45
C TYR A 412 -5.90 -0.54 14.51
N PRO A 413 -5.40 -0.68 15.75
CA PRO A 413 -5.74 0.23 16.84
C PRO A 413 -5.15 1.62 16.61
N VAL A 414 -6.00 2.62 16.44
CA VAL A 414 -5.61 4.02 16.18
C VAL A 414 -6.51 4.99 16.96
N GLY A 415 -5.92 6.05 17.50
CA GLY A 415 -6.67 7.13 18.15
C GLY A 415 -7.50 7.91 17.12
N SER A 416 -8.81 7.70 17.12
CA SER A 416 -9.74 8.32 16.17
C SER A 416 -11.14 8.49 16.76
N ASN A 417 -11.95 9.39 16.21
CA ASN A 417 -13.38 9.46 16.53
C ASN A 417 -14.23 8.54 15.63
N TYR A 418 -13.58 7.70 14.83
CA TYR A 418 -14.19 6.86 13.83
C TYR A 418 -13.66 5.43 13.88
N ILE A 419 -14.51 4.49 13.47
CA ILE A 419 -14.13 3.13 13.08
C ILE A 419 -14.20 3.07 11.55
N ALA A 420 -13.14 2.60 10.90
CA ALA A 420 -13.08 2.34 9.48
C ALA A 420 -12.94 0.84 9.22
N ALA A 421 -13.58 0.33 8.17
CA ALA A 421 -13.32 -0.98 7.62
C ALA A 421 -12.79 -0.84 6.19
N VAL A 422 -11.71 -1.56 5.91
CA VAL A 422 -11.11 -1.73 4.59
C VAL A 422 -11.28 -3.19 4.21
N VAL A 423 -11.79 -3.44 3.00
CA VAL A 423 -11.86 -4.78 2.41
C VAL A 423 -11.07 -4.77 1.12
N LEU A 424 -9.90 -5.40 1.13
CA LEU A 424 -9.11 -5.64 -0.08
C LEU A 424 -9.61 -6.92 -0.72
N LEU A 425 -10.02 -6.84 -1.99
CA LEU A 425 -10.35 -7.99 -2.84
C LEU A 425 -9.27 -8.11 -3.91
N SER A 426 -8.58 -9.25 -3.94
CA SER A 426 -7.45 -9.49 -4.85
C SER A 426 -7.75 -10.57 -5.88
N THR A 427 -7.09 -10.42 -7.03
CA THR A 427 -7.25 -11.28 -8.21
C THR A 427 -8.72 -11.36 -8.62
N ILE A 428 -9.35 -10.20 -8.82
CA ILE A 428 -10.74 -10.13 -9.26
C ILE A 428 -10.85 -10.57 -10.73
N GLY A 429 -11.82 -11.44 -11.02
CA GLY A 429 -12.00 -12.00 -12.36
C GLY A 429 -12.90 -11.18 -13.28
N LYS A 430 -13.86 -10.42 -12.73
CA LYS A 430 -14.87 -9.71 -13.53
C LYS A 430 -15.12 -8.28 -13.05
N ALA A 431 -14.67 -7.32 -13.84
CA ALA A 431 -14.94 -5.90 -13.66
C ALA A 431 -15.49 -5.30 -14.97
N PRO A 432 -16.78 -4.90 -15.03
CA PRO A 432 -17.40 -4.38 -16.26
C PRO A 432 -16.61 -3.26 -16.92
N ARG A 433 -16.12 -2.31 -16.12
CA ARG A 433 -15.33 -1.17 -16.61
C ARG A 433 -14.04 -1.59 -17.32
N ILE A 434 -13.39 -2.67 -16.89
CA ILE A 434 -12.18 -3.18 -17.56
C ILE A 434 -12.55 -3.77 -18.93
N SER A 435 -13.65 -4.52 -19.00
CA SER A 435 -14.14 -5.07 -20.28
C SER A 435 -14.50 -3.95 -21.27
N GLU A 436 -15.25 -2.94 -20.81
CA GLU A 436 -15.60 -1.75 -21.60
C GLU A 436 -14.34 -1.04 -22.12
N LEU A 437 -13.36 -0.81 -21.24
CA LEU A 437 -12.10 -0.15 -21.59
C LEU A 437 -11.33 -0.92 -22.69
N LEU A 438 -11.30 -2.25 -22.60
CA LEU A 438 -10.66 -3.11 -23.60
C LEU A 438 -11.42 -3.12 -24.93
N GLU A 439 -12.75 -3.07 -24.89
CA GLU A 439 -13.61 -3.03 -26.08
C GLU A 439 -13.49 -1.68 -26.81
N GLU A 440 -13.57 -0.56 -26.08
CA GLU A 440 -13.31 0.79 -26.60
C GLU A 440 -11.93 0.88 -27.29
N ALA A 441 -10.92 0.23 -26.72
CA ALA A 441 -9.59 0.23 -27.28
C ALA A 441 -9.47 -0.62 -28.56
N LYS A 442 -10.19 -1.75 -28.63
CA LYS A 442 -10.26 -2.60 -29.81
C LYS A 442 -10.90 -1.85 -30.99
N GLU A 443 -11.99 -1.14 -30.74
CA GLU A 443 -12.66 -0.29 -31.73
C GLU A 443 -11.75 0.83 -32.20
N THR A 444 -11.12 1.55 -31.27
CA THR A 444 -10.20 2.65 -31.59
C THR A 444 -9.03 2.17 -32.45
N LYS A 445 -8.47 0.99 -32.17
CA LYS A 445 -7.41 0.39 -33.00
C LYS A 445 -7.90 0.10 -34.42
N GLN A 446 -9.11 -0.43 -34.58
CA GLN A 446 -9.69 -0.72 -35.89
C GLN A 446 -9.94 0.55 -36.70
N ASP A 447 -10.40 1.62 -36.06
CA ASP A 447 -10.62 2.91 -36.70
C ASP A 447 -9.31 3.54 -37.18
N VAL A 448 -8.23 3.42 -36.39
CA VAL A 448 -6.88 3.89 -36.79
C VAL A 448 -6.34 3.11 -37.98
N VAL A 449 -6.51 1.79 -38.02
CA VAL A 449 -6.07 0.98 -39.19
C VAL A 449 -6.88 1.35 -40.44
N ARG A 450 -8.20 1.51 -40.31
CA ARG A 450 -9.05 1.91 -41.43
C ARG A 450 -8.72 3.31 -41.94
N SER A 451 -8.35 4.24 -41.07
CA SER A 451 -7.95 5.58 -41.50
C SER A 451 -6.57 5.57 -42.15
N SER A 452 -5.60 4.82 -41.63
CA SER A 452 -4.28 4.68 -42.27
C SER A 452 -4.38 4.08 -43.67
N ASP A 453 -5.21 3.05 -43.86
CA ASP A 453 -5.42 2.41 -45.17
C ASP A 453 -6.08 3.37 -46.18
N ARG A 454 -6.99 4.23 -45.72
CA ARG A 454 -7.56 5.29 -46.57
C ARG A 454 -6.52 6.33 -46.95
N THR A 455 -5.69 6.73 -45.99
CA THR A 455 -4.64 7.72 -46.20
C THR A 455 -3.55 7.20 -47.13
N SER A 456 -3.11 5.94 -46.99
CA SER A 456 -2.14 5.34 -47.92
C SER A 456 -2.67 5.33 -49.34
N ASN A 457 -3.93 4.91 -49.53
CA ASN A 457 -4.54 4.86 -50.86
C ASN A 457 -4.69 6.27 -51.49
N LEU A 458 -4.96 7.29 -50.67
CA LEU A 458 -5.03 8.68 -51.15
C LEU A 458 -3.70 9.20 -51.68
N PHE A 459 -2.57 8.78 -51.11
CA PHE A 459 -1.25 9.24 -51.51
C PHE A 459 -0.55 8.35 -52.55
N GLU A 460 -0.85 7.05 -52.59
CA GLU A 460 -0.38 6.14 -53.66
C GLU A 460 -0.90 6.57 -55.04
N ASP A 461 -2.13 7.07 -55.13
CA ASP A 461 -2.73 7.48 -56.40
C ASP A 461 -2.34 8.91 -56.84
N SER A 462 -1.59 9.66 -56.03
CA SER A 462 -1.51 11.12 -56.21
C SER A 462 -0.14 11.68 -56.58
N ILE A 463 0.97 11.39 -55.88
CA ILE A 463 2.27 12.09 -56.12
C ILE A 463 3.44 11.27 -55.56
N ASP A 464 4.59 11.24 -56.25
CA ASP A 464 5.86 10.76 -55.70
C ASP A 464 6.27 11.55 -54.43
N PRO A 465 6.77 10.88 -53.38
CA PRO A 465 7.19 11.55 -52.15
C PRO A 465 8.37 12.51 -52.40
N LEU A 466 8.38 13.62 -51.67
CA LEU A 466 9.37 14.70 -51.83
C LEU A 466 10.80 14.29 -51.41
N PHE A 467 10.93 13.19 -50.68
CA PHE A 467 12.19 12.61 -50.23
C PHE A 467 12.05 11.08 -50.25
N GLU A 468 13.07 10.40 -50.80
CA GLU A 468 13.22 8.93 -50.76
C GLU A 468 13.54 8.41 -49.37
#